data_AF-A0A2J6TFD5-F1
#
_entry.id   AF-A0A2J6TFD5-F1
#
_cell.length_a   1.000
_cell.length_b   1.000
_cell.length_c   1.000
_cell.angle_alpha   90.00
_cell.angle_beta   90.00
_cell.angle_gamma   90.00
#
_symmetry.space_group_name_H-M   'P 1'
#
loop_
_entity.id
_entity.type
_entity.pdbx_description
1 polymer ?
#
loop_
_entity_poly.entity_id
_entity_poly.type
_entity_poly.pdbx_seq_one_letter_code
_entity_poly.pdbx_strand_id
1 'polypeptide(L)'
;MAKDTILQILALFADTEEISKEYKLKAKAGEDLTLFTATNMDPLHMALENTIKQIAIKRQKGSRFLKLTSWALYHRTEFQQLIGSVVVLINNLENLFPAPQAQVTLVRQEAAEIGDKKFLQVIENVAKGVHSLLRTAAQEVLPGHKFLKIVVRGQAQTGNMYSSNWRGTATGASSQYDSVEVEKGGKALIGEILGDYGKGFWDD
;
A
#
# COMPACT_ATOMS: atom_id res chain seq x y z
N MET A 1 -18.58 -14.51 -20.12
CA MET A 1 -17.60 -14.56 -19.01
C MET A 1 -17.10 -13.17 -18.62
N ALA A 2 -16.33 -12.46 -19.44
CA ALA A 2 -15.85 -11.12 -19.11
C ALA A 2 -16.98 -10.11 -18.81
N LYS A 3 -17.99 -10.07 -19.70
CA LYS A 3 -19.20 -9.27 -19.53
C LYS A 3 -19.93 -9.62 -18.23
N ASP A 4 -20.01 -10.91 -17.90
CA ASP A 4 -20.72 -11.39 -16.71
C ASP A 4 -20.00 -10.97 -15.43
N THR A 5 -18.68 -11.01 -15.41
CA THR A 5 -17.89 -10.51 -14.27
C THR A 5 -18.06 -9.02 -14.07
N ILE A 6 -18.12 -8.22 -15.14
CA ILE A 6 -18.41 -6.78 -15.05
C ILE A 6 -19.83 -6.55 -14.51
N LEU A 7 -20.82 -7.32 -14.97
CA LEU A 7 -22.18 -7.26 -14.44
C LEU A 7 -22.25 -7.66 -12.97
N GLN A 8 -21.46 -8.64 -12.53
CA GLN A 8 -21.35 -9.02 -11.11
C GLN A 8 -20.75 -7.91 -10.25
N ILE A 9 -19.76 -7.16 -10.76
CA ILE A 9 -19.24 -5.98 -10.06
C ILE A 9 -20.36 -4.95 -9.90
N LEU A 10 -21.15 -4.69 -10.94
CA LEU A 10 -22.27 -3.75 -10.86
C LEU A 10 -23.35 -4.22 -9.87
N ALA A 11 -23.72 -5.50 -9.89
CA ALA A 11 -24.66 -6.09 -8.94
C ALA A 11 -24.15 -5.96 -7.50
N LEU A 12 -22.87 -6.26 -7.26
CA LEU A 12 -22.25 -6.11 -5.95
C LEU A 12 -22.35 -4.67 -5.41
N PHE A 13 -22.12 -3.66 -6.25
CA PHE A 13 -22.31 -2.25 -5.86
C PHE A 13 -23.78 -1.92 -5.56
N ALA A 14 -24.72 -2.45 -6.35
CA ALA A 14 -26.16 -2.23 -6.14
C ALA A 14 -26.66 -2.88 -4.84
N ASP A 15 -26.28 -4.13 -4.59
CA ASP A 15 -26.64 -4.86 -3.37
C ASP A 15 -26.08 -4.15 -2.12
N THR A 16 -24.85 -3.65 -2.22
CA THR A 16 -24.21 -2.91 -1.12
C THR A 16 -24.87 -1.55 -0.88
N GLU A 17 -25.32 -0.86 -1.95
CA GLU A 17 -26.09 0.37 -1.85
C GLU A 17 -27.46 0.12 -1.19
N GLU A 18 -28.11 -1.02 -1.46
CA GLU A 18 -29.36 -1.41 -0.82
C GLU A 18 -29.18 -1.56 0.70
N ILE A 19 -28.11 -2.24 1.15
CA ILE A 19 -27.76 -2.35 2.57
C ILE A 19 -27.58 -0.96 3.21
N SER A 20 -26.90 -0.05 2.51
CA SER A 20 -26.72 1.34 2.97
C SER A 20 -28.06 2.07 3.17
N LYS A 21 -28.98 1.93 2.21
CA LYS A 21 -30.31 2.54 2.28
C LYS A 21 -31.13 1.95 3.41
N GLU A 22 -31.12 0.63 3.57
CA GLU A 22 -31.81 -0.03 4.67
C GLU A 22 -31.30 0.43 6.04
N TYR A 23 -29.98 0.54 6.20
CA TYR A 23 -29.38 1.01 7.44
C TYR A 23 -29.86 2.43 7.77
N LYS A 24 -29.83 3.34 6.79
CA LYS A 24 -30.31 4.71 6.96
C LYS A 24 -31.80 4.79 7.32
N LEU A 25 -32.63 3.89 6.78
CA LEU A 25 -34.06 3.82 7.10
C LEU A 25 -34.32 3.26 8.52
N LYS A 26 -33.50 2.32 8.97
CA LYS A 26 -33.62 1.66 10.27
C LYS A 26 -32.91 2.42 11.40
N ALA A 27 -32.14 3.45 11.06
CA ALA A 27 -31.35 4.21 12.01
C ALA A 27 -32.23 4.87 13.08
N LYS A 28 -31.85 4.70 14.35
CA LYS A 28 -32.61 5.25 15.48
C LYS A 28 -32.36 6.75 15.62
N ALA A 29 -33.32 7.46 16.23
CA ALA A 29 -33.13 8.85 16.60
C ALA A 29 -31.91 9.00 17.53
N GLY A 30 -30.89 9.73 17.08
CA GLY A 30 -29.63 9.93 17.80
C GLY A 30 -28.47 9.03 17.38
N GLU A 31 -28.65 8.10 16.44
CA GLU A 31 -27.52 7.39 15.83
C GLU A 31 -26.67 8.34 14.98
N ASP A 32 -25.35 8.23 15.15
CA ASP A 32 -24.39 9.03 14.41
C ASP A 32 -24.24 8.49 12.98
N LEU A 33 -24.84 9.20 12.04
CA LEU A 33 -24.72 8.96 10.59
C LEU A 33 -23.72 9.92 9.94
N THR A 34 -22.84 10.55 10.73
CA THR A 34 -21.81 11.43 10.18
C THR A 34 -20.90 10.64 9.26
N LEU A 35 -20.67 11.21 8.07
CA LEU A 35 -19.84 10.60 7.06
C LEU A 35 -18.41 11.11 7.23
N PHE A 36 -17.47 10.20 7.08
CA PHE A 36 -16.07 10.58 6.94
C PHE A 36 -15.90 11.35 5.64
N THR A 37 -15.46 12.60 5.72
CA THR A 37 -15.24 13.48 4.56
C THR A 37 -13.76 13.76 4.37
N ALA A 38 -13.41 14.36 3.23
CA ALA A 38 -12.03 14.78 2.95
C ALA A 38 -11.43 15.63 4.09
N THR A 39 -12.22 16.50 4.73
CA THR A 39 -11.71 17.34 5.83
C THR A 39 -11.33 16.55 7.09
N ASN A 40 -11.79 15.30 7.22
CA ASN A 40 -11.43 14.41 8.32
C ASN A 40 -10.18 13.56 8.00
N MET A 41 -9.72 13.56 6.74
CA MET A 41 -8.61 12.73 6.28
C MET A 41 -7.27 13.42 6.50
N ASP A 42 -6.27 12.64 6.90
CA ASP A 42 -4.89 13.11 6.93
C ASP A 42 -4.47 13.65 5.54
N PRO A 43 -3.81 14.82 5.45
CA PRO A 43 -3.44 15.43 4.18
C PRO A 43 -2.62 14.51 3.25
N LEU A 44 -1.79 13.63 3.81
CA LEU A 44 -1.02 12.66 3.03
C LEU A 44 -1.95 11.64 2.35
N HIS A 45 -2.91 11.11 3.10
CA HIS A 45 -3.89 10.15 2.58
C HIS A 45 -4.80 10.77 1.53
N MET A 46 -5.22 12.03 1.72
CA MET A 46 -6.02 12.75 0.74
C MET A 46 -5.25 12.99 -0.57
N ALA A 47 -3.99 13.43 -0.47
CA ALA A 47 -3.16 13.67 -1.65
C ALA A 47 -2.87 12.36 -2.41
N LEU A 48 -2.66 11.26 -1.68
CA LEU A 48 -2.54 9.93 -2.28
C LEU A 48 -3.83 9.47 -2.96
N GLU A 49 -4.99 9.61 -2.31
CA GLU A 49 -6.29 9.26 -2.88
C GLU A 49 -6.53 10.01 -4.20
N ASN A 50 -6.26 11.32 -4.21
CA ASN A 50 -6.36 12.13 -5.42
C ASN A 50 -5.42 11.65 -6.52
N THR A 51 -4.18 11.31 -6.18
CA THR A 51 -3.19 10.78 -7.13
C THR A 51 -3.67 9.49 -7.79
N ILE A 52 -4.13 8.52 -6.99
CA ILE A 52 -4.66 7.23 -7.48
C ILE A 52 -5.91 7.45 -8.36
N LYS A 53 -6.82 8.35 -7.94
CA LYS A 53 -7.99 8.72 -8.75
C LYS A 53 -7.58 9.30 -10.11
N GLN A 54 -6.59 10.19 -10.16
CA GLN A 54 -6.13 10.78 -11.41
C GLN A 54 -5.53 9.74 -12.35
N ILE A 55 -4.75 8.78 -11.83
CA ILE A 55 -4.21 7.66 -12.62
C ILE A 55 -5.35 6.83 -13.24
N ALA A 56 -6.38 6.49 -12.45
CA ALA A 56 -7.53 5.75 -12.93
C ALA A 56 -8.32 6.53 -14.01
N ILE A 57 -8.54 7.84 -13.80
CA ILE A 57 -9.25 8.71 -14.77
C ILE A 57 -8.47 8.81 -16.09
N LYS A 58 -7.15 8.98 -16.04
CA LYS A 58 -6.28 8.99 -17.24
C LYS A 58 -6.46 7.70 -18.06
N ARG A 59 -6.51 6.54 -17.39
CA ARG A 59 -6.72 5.23 -18.03
C ARG A 59 -8.09 5.06 -18.66
N GLN A 60 -9.12 5.67 -18.07
CA GLN A 60 -10.48 5.65 -18.60
C GLN A 60 -10.67 6.53 -19.84
N LYS A 61 -9.63 7.22 -20.32
CA LYS A 61 -9.60 8.01 -21.57
C LYS A 61 -10.77 9.00 -21.70
N GLY A 62 -11.18 9.62 -20.59
CA GLY A 62 -12.25 10.62 -20.58
C GLY A 62 -13.64 10.05 -20.80
N SER A 63 -13.88 8.76 -20.52
CA SER A 63 -15.23 8.20 -20.47
C SER A 63 -16.13 9.06 -19.57
N ARG A 64 -17.19 9.61 -20.16
CA ARG A 64 -18.17 10.42 -19.44
C ARG A 64 -19.16 9.49 -18.76
N PHE A 65 -19.00 9.28 -17.46
CA PHE A 65 -20.05 8.66 -16.67
C PHE A 65 -21.14 9.70 -16.35
N LEU A 66 -22.40 9.26 -16.38
CA LEU A 66 -23.51 10.05 -15.84
C LEU A 66 -23.23 10.36 -14.37
N LYS A 67 -23.75 11.48 -13.86
CA LYS A 67 -23.70 11.79 -12.41
C LYS A 67 -24.31 10.60 -11.65
N LEU A 68 -23.49 9.91 -10.88
CA LEU A 68 -23.92 8.84 -10.00
C LEU A 68 -24.44 9.42 -8.69
N THR A 69 -25.37 8.71 -8.07
CA THR A 69 -25.87 9.02 -6.73
C THR A 69 -24.84 8.60 -5.68
N SER A 70 -24.51 9.51 -4.77
CA SER A 70 -23.62 9.19 -3.64
C SER A 70 -24.37 8.41 -2.56
N TRP A 71 -23.71 7.41 -1.99
CA TRP A 71 -24.17 6.60 -0.87
C TRP A 71 -22.98 6.27 0.04
N ALA A 72 -23.24 5.69 1.22
CA ALA A 72 -22.21 5.52 2.26
C ALA A 72 -22.14 4.08 2.78
N LEU A 73 -20.95 3.66 3.20
CA LEU A 73 -20.73 2.41 3.93
C LEU A 73 -20.68 2.71 5.42
N TYR A 74 -21.63 2.16 6.18
CA TYR A 74 -21.79 2.45 7.60
C TYR A 74 -21.04 1.49 8.53
N HIS A 75 -20.76 0.25 8.09
CA HIS A 75 -19.90 -0.63 8.84
C HIS A 75 -18.70 -1.14 8.04
N ARG A 76 -17.66 -1.46 8.81
CA ARG A 76 -16.38 -1.97 8.30
C ARG A 76 -16.56 -3.30 7.58
N THR A 77 -17.53 -4.11 8.01
CA THR A 77 -17.82 -5.43 7.45
C THR A 77 -18.25 -5.33 5.99
N GLU A 78 -19.18 -4.43 5.66
CA GLU A 78 -19.64 -4.27 4.27
C GLU A 78 -18.52 -3.70 3.39
N PHE A 79 -17.70 -2.77 3.92
CA PHE A 79 -16.53 -2.28 3.20
C PHE A 79 -15.51 -3.37 2.89
N GLN A 80 -15.19 -4.22 3.87
CA GLN A 80 -14.24 -5.33 3.69
C GLN A 80 -14.78 -6.38 2.72
N GLN A 81 -16.07 -6.71 2.81
CA GLN A 81 -16.73 -7.65 1.89
C GLN A 81 -16.77 -7.11 0.46
N LEU A 82 -17.09 -5.82 0.28
CA LEU A 82 -17.09 -5.15 -1.02
C LEU A 82 -15.70 -5.22 -1.66
N ILE A 83 -14.65 -4.81 -0.93
CA ILE A 83 -13.27 -4.87 -1.43
C ILE A 83 -12.87 -6.31 -1.77
N GLY A 84 -13.09 -7.26 -0.87
CA GLY A 84 -12.72 -8.65 -1.08
C GLY A 84 -13.40 -9.25 -2.31
N SER A 85 -14.69 -8.97 -2.50
CA SER A 85 -15.45 -9.46 -3.64
C SER A 85 -15.01 -8.83 -4.96
N VAL A 86 -14.73 -7.51 -4.97
CA VAL A 86 -14.17 -6.82 -6.14
C VAL A 86 -12.80 -7.41 -6.53
N VAL A 87 -11.92 -7.68 -5.55
CA VAL A 87 -10.61 -8.30 -5.80
C VAL A 87 -10.77 -9.68 -6.45
N VAL A 88 -11.67 -10.53 -5.95
CA VAL A 88 -11.94 -11.85 -6.54
C VAL A 88 -12.45 -11.70 -7.98
N LEU A 89 -13.37 -10.77 -8.23
CA LEU A 89 -13.92 -10.55 -9.57
C LEU A 89 -12.86 -10.02 -10.54
N ILE A 90 -11.99 -9.11 -10.12
CA ILE A 90 -10.87 -8.62 -10.93
C ILE A 90 -9.89 -9.77 -11.23
N ASN A 91 -9.51 -10.57 -10.23
CA ASN A 91 -8.64 -11.74 -10.45
C ASN A 91 -9.26 -12.72 -11.46
N ASN A 92 -10.58 -12.93 -11.41
CA ASN A 92 -11.27 -13.75 -12.39
C ASN A 92 -11.18 -13.15 -13.81
N LEU A 93 -11.32 -11.82 -13.95
CA LEU A 93 -11.12 -11.14 -15.24
C LEU A 93 -9.69 -11.30 -15.78
N GLU A 94 -8.69 -11.15 -14.91
CA GLU A 94 -7.28 -11.30 -15.28
C GLU A 94 -6.96 -12.74 -15.71
N ASN A 95 -7.55 -13.74 -15.04
CA ASN A 95 -7.41 -15.15 -15.40
C ASN A 95 -8.05 -15.48 -16.76
N LEU A 96 -9.10 -14.75 -17.16
CA LEU A 96 -9.72 -14.91 -18.48
C LEU A 96 -8.87 -14.31 -19.60
N PHE A 97 -8.06 -13.29 -19.31
CA PHE A 97 -7.20 -12.60 -20.27
C PHE A 97 -5.78 -12.45 -19.70
N PRO A 98 -5.01 -13.54 -19.61
CA PRO A 98 -3.69 -13.49 -18.99
C PRO A 98 -2.74 -12.60 -19.81
N ALA A 99 -2.28 -11.52 -19.21
CA ALA A 99 -1.33 -10.58 -19.80
C ALA A 99 -0.26 -10.13 -18.78
N PRO A 100 0.51 -11.07 -18.18
CA PRO A 100 1.32 -10.78 -16.99
C PRO A 100 2.40 -9.72 -17.24
N GLN A 101 3.03 -9.71 -18.42
CA GLN A 101 4.03 -8.69 -18.76
C GLN A 101 3.39 -7.30 -18.89
N ALA A 102 2.23 -7.20 -19.54
CA ALA A 102 1.51 -5.94 -19.69
C ALA A 102 1.06 -5.40 -18.32
N GLN A 103 0.55 -6.28 -17.44
CA GLN A 103 0.18 -5.93 -16.08
C GLN A 103 1.37 -5.39 -15.27
N VAL A 104 2.51 -6.10 -15.29
CA VAL A 104 3.73 -5.66 -14.59
C VAL A 104 4.22 -4.33 -15.12
N THR A 105 4.26 -4.15 -16.44
CA THR A 105 4.67 -2.88 -17.05
C THR A 105 3.75 -1.73 -16.64
N LEU A 106 2.43 -1.94 -16.69
CA LEU A 106 1.44 -0.93 -16.30
C LEU A 106 1.56 -0.54 -14.83
N VAL A 107 1.72 -1.51 -13.95
CA VAL A 107 1.80 -1.27 -12.51
C VAL A 107 3.12 -0.59 -12.12
N ARG A 108 4.23 -0.91 -12.79
CA ARG A 108 5.50 -0.19 -12.62
C ARG A 108 5.40 1.27 -13.07
N GLN A 109 4.71 1.53 -14.19
CA GLN A 109 4.46 2.90 -14.64
C GLN A 109 3.63 3.69 -13.63
N GLU A 110 2.61 3.08 -13.02
CA GLU A 110 1.83 3.73 -11.96
C GLU A 110 2.66 4.04 -10.72
N ALA A 111 3.45 3.07 -10.24
CA ALA A 111 4.32 3.28 -9.09
C ALA A 111 5.36 4.39 -9.36
N ALA A 112 5.91 4.45 -10.58
CA ALA A 112 6.80 5.53 -11.00
C ALA A 112 6.09 6.88 -11.09
N GLU A 113 4.85 6.93 -11.60
CA GLU A 113 4.04 8.15 -11.64
C GLU A 113 3.70 8.67 -10.24
N ILE A 114 3.47 7.77 -9.28
CA ILE A 114 3.24 8.13 -7.88
C ILE A 114 4.50 8.79 -7.31
N GLY A 115 5.67 8.16 -7.46
CA GLY A 115 7.02 8.70 -7.25
C GLY A 115 7.40 9.18 -5.84
N ASP A 116 6.43 9.65 -5.05
CA ASP A 116 6.62 10.14 -3.70
C ASP A 116 6.85 8.97 -2.73
N LYS A 117 7.97 9.03 -2.01
CA LYS A 117 8.39 7.97 -1.07
C LYS A 117 7.34 7.68 0.00
N LYS A 118 6.68 8.71 0.55
CA LYS A 118 5.68 8.53 1.61
C LYS A 118 4.42 7.89 1.03
N PHE A 119 4.02 8.28 -0.17
CA PHE A 119 2.91 7.64 -0.88
C PHE A 119 3.19 6.16 -1.17
N LEU A 120 4.37 5.84 -1.68
CA LEU A 120 4.75 4.46 -1.98
C LEU A 120 4.80 3.58 -0.72
N GLN A 121 5.24 4.12 0.43
CA GLN A 121 5.18 3.43 1.73
C GLN A 121 3.74 3.16 2.18
N VAL A 122 2.83 4.12 1.99
CA VAL A 122 1.41 3.91 2.29
C VAL A 122 0.82 2.85 1.35
N ILE A 123 1.12 2.91 0.06
CA ILE A 123 0.68 1.93 -0.95
C ILE A 123 1.14 0.52 -0.59
N GLU A 124 2.40 0.34 -0.19
CA GLU A 124 2.93 -0.97 0.21
C GLU A 124 2.05 -1.63 1.29
N ASN A 125 1.60 -0.82 2.26
CA ASN A 125 0.76 -1.28 3.35
C ASN A 125 -0.68 -1.57 2.91
N VAL A 126 -1.31 -0.64 2.19
CA VAL A 126 -2.75 -0.77 1.83
C VAL A 126 -3.00 -1.75 0.69
N ALA A 127 -2.02 -2.00 -0.18
CA ALA A 127 -2.13 -2.96 -1.26
C ALA A 127 -1.99 -4.42 -0.79
N LYS A 128 -1.61 -4.63 0.48
CA LYS A 128 -1.49 -5.97 1.07
C LYS A 128 -2.85 -6.69 1.07
N GLY A 129 -2.93 -7.80 0.34
CA GLY A 129 -4.16 -8.58 0.22
C GLY A 129 -5.19 -8.02 -0.77
N VAL A 130 -4.90 -6.87 -1.40
CA VAL A 130 -5.78 -6.24 -2.40
C VAL A 130 -5.14 -6.27 -3.78
N HIS A 131 -3.86 -5.89 -3.89
CA HIS A 131 -3.16 -5.79 -5.17
C HIS A 131 -1.67 -6.11 -5.02
N SER A 132 -1.30 -7.38 -5.19
CA SER A 132 0.07 -7.87 -4.98
C SER A 132 1.09 -7.22 -5.91
N LEU A 133 0.77 -7.08 -7.20
CA LEU A 133 1.67 -6.45 -8.18
C LEU A 133 1.97 -4.98 -7.84
N LEU A 134 0.95 -4.21 -7.40
CA LEU A 134 1.12 -2.81 -7.02
C LEU A 134 2.01 -2.67 -5.79
N ARG A 135 1.83 -3.57 -4.82
CA ARG A 135 2.73 -3.64 -3.66
C ARG A 135 4.17 -3.89 -4.09
N THR A 136 4.41 -4.89 -4.95
CA THR A 136 5.75 -5.21 -5.44
C THR A 136 6.37 -4.05 -6.21
N ALA A 137 5.62 -3.41 -7.11
CA ALA A 137 6.12 -2.26 -7.85
C ALA A 137 6.42 -1.07 -6.93
N ALA A 138 5.59 -0.82 -5.91
CA ALA A 138 5.89 0.23 -4.93
C ALA A 138 7.20 -0.06 -4.17
N GLN A 139 7.45 -1.32 -3.81
CA GLN A 139 8.72 -1.75 -3.20
C GLN A 139 9.92 -1.58 -4.15
N GLU A 140 9.76 -1.84 -5.45
CA GLU A 140 10.82 -1.65 -6.45
C GLU A 140 11.18 -0.18 -6.66
N VAL A 141 10.20 0.73 -6.56
CA VAL A 141 10.42 2.18 -6.76
C VAL A 141 10.96 2.85 -5.50
N LEU A 142 10.68 2.30 -4.30
CA LEU A 142 11.20 2.84 -3.06
C LEU A 142 12.75 2.75 -3.04
N PRO A 143 13.46 3.88 -2.86
CA PRO A 143 14.92 3.86 -2.80
C PRO A 143 15.37 3.10 -1.55
N GLY A 144 16.01 1.95 -1.75
CA GLY A 144 16.42 1.05 -0.68
C GLY A 144 17.01 -0.26 -1.19
N HIS A 145 17.93 -0.85 -0.45
CA HIS A 145 18.43 -2.19 -0.74
C HIS A 145 17.49 -3.23 -0.11
N LYS A 146 17.05 -4.23 -0.88
CA LYS A 146 16.32 -5.38 -0.35
C LYS A 146 17.25 -6.58 -0.19
N PHE A 147 17.37 -7.09 1.02
CA PHE A 147 18.19 -8.26 1.34
C PHE A 147 17.28 -9.43 1.74
N LEU A 148 17.35 -10.54 0.99
CA LEU A 148 16.40 -11.65 1.14
C LEU A 148 16.79 -12.63 2.27
N LYS A 149 18.05 -13.06 2.30
CA LYS A 149 18.59 -13.96 3.33
C LYS A 149 20.00 -13.55 3.70
N ILE A 150 20.18 -13.04 4.92
CA ILE A 150 21.49 -12.73 5.48
C ILE A 150 21.82 -13.79 6.52
N VAL A 151 22.96 -14.48 6.37
CA VAL A 151 23.50 -15.41 7.37
C VAL A 151 24.84 -14.87 7.85
N VAL A 152 24.95 -14.63 9.16
CA VAL A 152 26.10 -14.02 9.82
C VAL A 152 26.78 -15.07 10.70
N ARG A 153 27.97 -15.53 10.29
CA ARG A 153 28.78 -16.54 11.01
C ARG A 153 29.92 -15.94 11.83
N GLY A 154 29.77 -14.68 12.22
CA GLY A 154 30.83 -13.85 12.78
C GLY A 154 30.33 -12.42 12.91
N GLN A 155 31.14 -11.44 12.59
CA GLN A 155 30.78 -10.04 12.74
C GLN A 155 30.27 -9.44 11.40
N ALA A 156 29.10 -8.79 11.37
CA ALA A 156 28.51 -8.21 10.16
C ALA A 156 27.86 -6.84 10.39
N GLN A 157 28.09 -5.86 9.49
CA GLN A 157 27.45 -4.54 9.55
C GLN A 157 26.59 -4.23 8.30
N THR A 158 25.40 -3.62 8.40
CA THR A 158 24.43 -3.36 7.31
C THR A 158 23.33 -2.28 7.57
N GLY A 159 23.50 -0.96 7.47
CA GLY A 159 22.42 0.05 7.75
C GLY A 159 22.93 1.43 8.18
N ASN A 160 22.32 2.15 9.19
CA ASN A 160 22.85 3.33 9.98
C ASN A 160 23.15 3.14 11.56
N MET A 161 24.23 3.67 12.20
CA MET A 161 24.75 3.68 13.61
C MET A 161 25.30 5.12 13.89
N TYR A 162 25.45 5.68 15.09
CA TYR A 162 25.75 7.14 15.24
C TYR A 162 26.44 7.49 16.55
N SER A 163 27.58 8.13 16.54
CA SER A 163 28.36 8.34 17.74
C SER A 163 27.91 9.45 18.66
N SER A 164 28.57 9.45 19.81
CA SER A 164 28.47 10.47 20.84
C SER A 164 28.69 11.92 20.39
N ASN A 165 29.56 12.22 19.40
CA ASN A 165 29.84 13.61 19.00
C ASN A 165 29.15 14.06 17.71
N TRP A 166 28.36 13.19 17.06
CA TRP A 166 27.75 13.52 15.79
C TRP A 166 26.63 14.55 15.93
N ARG A 167 26.63 15.54 15.03
CA ARG A 167 25.53 16.50 14.86
C ARG A 167 25.25 16.68 13.37
N GLY A 168 24.09 16.21 12.91
CA GLY A 168 23.63 16.31 11.51
C GLY A 168 22.21 15.74 11.35
N THR A 169 21.73 15.63 10.11
CA THR A 169 20.46 14.94 9.80
C THR A 169 20.75 13.61 9.13
N ALA A 170 20.28 12.52 9.72
CA ALA A 170 20.35 11.16 9.19
C ALA A 170 19.32 10.96 8.07
N THR A 171 19.73 10.83 6.80
CA THR A 171 18.79 10.45 5.72
C THR A 171 19.31 9.23 4.98
N GLY A 172 18.91 8.04 5.44
CA GLY A 172 19.22 6.76 4.81
C GLY A 172 18.12 6.27 3.87
N ALA A 173 18.53 5.63 2.76
CA ALA A 173 17.66 4.82 1.91
C ALA A 173 17.05 3.67 2.75
N SER A 174 15.77 3.37 2.55
CA SER A 174 15.05 2.38 3.37
C SER A 174 15.50 0.97 2.99
N SER A 175 16.51 0.42 3.67
CA SER A 175 16.90 -0.98 3.46
C SER A 175 15.87 -1.91 4.13
N GLN A 176 15.36 -2.89 3.37
CA GLN A 176 14.42 -3.89 3.86
C GLN A 176 15.12 -5.25 3.92
N TYR A 177 14.91 -5.99 5.01
CA TYR A 177 15.51 -7.29 5.26
C TYR A 177 14.40 -8.32 5.44
N ASP A 178 14.31 -9.31 4.56
CA ASP A 178 13.29 -10.36 4.68
C ASP A 178 13.66 -11.36 5.79
N SER A 179 14.94 -11.69 5.95
CA SER A 179 15.44 -12.53 7.04
C SER A 179 16.92 -12.29 7.39
N VAL A 180 17.25 -12.33 8.68
CA VAL A 180 18.62 -12.18 9.22
C VAL A 180 18.84 -13.28 10.25
N GLU A 181 19.85 -14.11 10.01
CA GLU A 181 20.26 -15.21 10.88
C GLU A 181 21.67 -14.96 11.39
N VAL A 182 21.85 -14.91 12.71
CA VAL A 182 23.16 -14.73 13.36
C VAL A 182 23.51 -16.00 14.11
N GLU A 183 24.57 -16.68 13.68
CA GLU A 183 25.03 -17.93 14.28
C GLU A 183 25.82 -17.68 15.59
N LYS A 184 26.04 -18.74 16.38
CA LYS A 184 26.68 -18.66 17.71
C LYS A 184 28.07 -18.02 17.62
N GLY A 185 28.28 -16.92 18.33
CA GLY A 185 29.52 -16.12 18.29
C GLY A 185 29.50 -14.99 17.27
N GLY A 186 28.43 -14.84 16.49
CA GLY A 186 28.26 -13.73 15.56
C GLY A 186 27.73 -12.45 16.22
N LYS A 187 28.14 -11.30 15.69
CA LYS A 187 27.57 -9.97 16.02
C LYS A 187 27.08 -9.34 14.72
N ALA A 188 25.85 -8.83 14.65
CA ALA A 188 25.36 -8.14 13.46
C ALA A 188 24.85 -6.74 13.83
N LEU A 189 25.38 -5.69 13.19
CA LEU A 189 24.86 -4.33 13.25
C LEU A 189 24.19 -4.02 11.93
N ILE A 190 22.88 -3.98 11.85
CA ILE A 190 22.22 -3.59 10.61
C ILE A 190 22.12 -2.04 10.59
N GLY A 191 23.32 -1.41 10.42
CA GLY A 191 23.75 -0.02 10.71
C GLY A 191 24.95 0.62 9.86
N GLU A 192 25.27 1.93 9.98
CA GLU A 192 26.10 2.99 9.20
C GLU A 192 26.49 3.92 10.34
N ILE A 193 27.54 3.62 11.06
CA ILE A 193 28.05 4.37 12.19
C ILE A 193 28.34 5.86 11.86
N LEU A 194 27.83 6.84 12.60
CA LEU A 194 27.83 8.27 12.29
C LEU A 194 28.27 9.09 13.52
N GLY A 195 29.58 9.33 13.62
CA GLY A 195 30.38 10.21 14.51
C GLY A 195 31.57 9.49 15.22
N ASP A 196 32.28 10.12 16.18
CA ASP A 196 33.19 9.51 17.18
C ASP A 196 32.60 8.62 18.28
N TYR A 197 32.81 7.33 18.10
CA TYR A 197 32.70 6.32 19.15
C TYR A 197 34.10 6.03 19.70
N GLY A 198 34.28 6.18 21.02
CA GLY A 198 35.55 5.85 21.68
C GLY A 198 35.85 4.35 21.68
N LYS A 199 34.97 3.53 22.29
CA LYS A 199 34.87 2.09 22.04
C LYS A 199 33.67 1.79 21.11
N GLY A 200 33.87 1.10 20.00
CA GLY A 200 32.86 0.80 18.99
C GLY A 200 32.05 -0.48 19.24
N PHE A 201 30.94 -0.67 18.51
CA PHE A 201 30.12 -1.91 18.49
C PHE A 201 30.95 -3.19 18.25
N TRP A 202 32.13 -3.01 17.66
CA TRP A 202 33.07 -4.07 17.31
C TRP A 202 34.08 -4.38 18.41
N ASP A 203 34.07 -3.63 19.50
CA ASP A 203 35.04 -3.80 20.57
C ASP A 203 34.59 -4.93 21.50
N ASP A 204 35.56 -5.72 21.93
CA ASP A 204 35.39 -6.76 22.94
C ASP A 204 35.48 -6.20 24.37
#